data_AF-A2BVX2-F1
#
_entry.id   AF-A2BVX2-F1
#
_cell.length_a   1.000
_cell.length_b   1.000
_cell.length_c   1.000
_cell.angle_alpha   90.00
_cell.angle_beta   90.00
_cell.angle_gamma   90.00
#
_symmetry.space_group_name_H-M   'P 1'
#
loop_
_entity.id
_entity.type
_entity.pdbx_description
1 polymer ?
#
loop_
_entity_poly.entity_id
_entity_poly.type
_entity_poly.pdbx_seq_one_letter_code
_entity_poly.pdbx_strand_id
1 'polypeptide(L)'
;MARARSNFRFSQCILFITLGMILGVGAIWPGFLTEKGRKCFLKIIQDSTDGNVTIGTLFSISPNYLIKIHNEKNKYNKILLIGDFCFRKF
;
A
#
# COMPACT_ATOMS: atom_id res chain seq x y z
N MET A 1 14.38 -32.81 25.09
CA MET A 1 13.33 -31.82 25.40
C MET A 1 13.72 -30.35 25.11
N ALA A 2 15.00 -29.97 25.10
CA ALA A 2 15.42 -28.58 24.80
C ALA A 2 15.11 -28.09 23.36
N ARG A 3 15.17 -28.99 22.36
CA ARG A 3 14.95 -28.65 20.93
C ARG A 3 13.51 -28.23 20.62
N ALA A 4 12.52 -28.89 21.23
CA ALA A 4 11.09 -28.55 21.06
C ALA A 4 10.74 -27.19 21.70
N ARG A 5 11.38 -26.86 22.84
CA ARG A 5 11.21 -25.57 23.54
C ARG A 5 11.79 -24.39 22.74
N SER A 6 12.88 -24.63 21.99
CA SER A 6 13.50 -23.64 21.09
C SER A 6 12.62 -23.33 19.89
N ASN A 7 12.05 -24.36 19.23
CA ASN A 7 11.15 -24.16 18.10
C ASN A 7 9.85 -23.43 18.50
N PHE A 8 9.34 -23.70 19.70
CA PHE A 8 8.19 -23.00 20.25
C PHE A 8 8.46 -21.50 20.45
N ARG A 9 9.61 -21.13 21.07
CA ARG A 9 9.99 -19.72 21.25
C ARG A 9 10.22 -18.99 19.91
N PHE A 10 10.83 -19.67 18.93
CA PHE A 10 11.03 -19.09 17.60
C PHE A 10 9.69 -18.83 16.87
N SER A 11 8.75 -19.78 16.97
CA SER A 11 7.40 -19.62 16.44
C SER A 11 6.65 -18.44 17.06
N GLN A 12 6.78 -18.24 18.39
CA GLN A 12 6.19 -17.09 19.08
C GLN A 12 6.78 -15.76 18.58
N CYS A 13 8.10 -15.66 18.41
CA CYS A 13 8.75 -14.45 17.89
C CYS A 13 8.24 -14.09 16.49
N ILE A 14 8.12 -15.07 15.59
CA ILE A 14 7.58 -14.85 14.25
C ILE A 14 6.16 -14.29 14.34
N LEU A 15 5.33 -14.86 15.21
CA LEU A 15 3.94 -14.43 15.40
C LEU A 15 3.84 -12.97 15.87
N PHE A 16 4.68 -12.55 16.81
CA PHE A 16 4.72 -11.16 17.28
C PHE A 16 5.24 -10.21 16.20
N ILE A 17 6.24 -10.60 15.42
CA ILE A 17 6.78 -9.77 14.33
C ILE A 17 5.74 -9.59 13.23
N THR A 18 5.04 -10.66 12.83
CA THR A 18 4.01 -10.58 11.79
C THR A 18 2.80 -9.77 12.26
N LEU A 19 2.34 -9.97 13.49
CA LEU A 19 1.28 -9.14 14.09
C LEU A 19 1.69 -7.67 14.16
N GLY A 20 2.90 -7.39 14.64
CA GLY A 20 3.43 -6.03 14.70
C GLY A 20 3.52 -5.36 13.32
N MET A 21 3.95 -6.09 12.29
CA MET A 21 3.96 -5.58 10.92
C MET A 21 2.55 -5.30 10.39
N ILE A 22 1.60 -6.21 10.60
CA ILE A 22 0.22 -6.03 10.12
C ILE A 22 -0.42 -4.81 10.81
N LEU A 23 -0.24 -4.67 12.12
CA LEU A 23 -0.74 -3.53 12.88
C LEU A 23 -0.06 -2.22 12.45
N GLY A 24 1.26 -2.25 12.24
CA GLY A 24 2.01 -1.08 11.77
C GLY A 24 1.58 -0.62 10.38
N VAL A 25 1.46 -1.55 9.43
CA VAL A 25 0.98 -1.25 8.07
C VAL A 25 -0.47 -0.77 8.09
N GLY A 26 -1.33 -1.41 8.90
CA GLY A 26 -2.72 -0.99 9.08
C GLY A 26 -2.86 0.40 9.69
N ALA A 27 -1.95 0.79 10.59
CA ALA A 27 -1.94 2.13 11.19
C ALA A 27 -1.43 3.22 10.24
N ILE A 28 -0.42 2.91 9.41
CA ILE A 28 0.11 3.86 8.40
C ILE A 28 -0.86 4.00 7.22
N TRP A 29 -1.51 2.91 6.85
CA TRP A 29 -2.44 2.80 5.72
C TRP A 29 -3.77 2.16 6.13
N PRO A 30 -4.61 2.88 6.91
CA PRO A 30 -5.95 2.41 7.26
C PRO A 30 -6.82 2.15 6.02
N GLY A 31 -6.58 2.87 4.93
CA GLY A 31 -7.28 2.67 3.67
C GLY A 31 -6.95 1.35 2.95
N PHE A 32 -5.89 0.62 3.34
CA PHE A 32 -5.65 -0.74 2.84
C PHE A 32 -6.70 -1.74 3.35
N LEU A 33 -7.14 -1.55 4.60
CA LEU A 33 -8.17 -2.36 5.24
C LEU A 33 -9.58 -1.95 4.79
N THR A 34 -9.75 -0.70 4.37
CA THR A 34 -11.04 -0.14 3.95
C THR A 34 -11.35 -0.43 2.47
N GLU A 35 -12.60 -0.81 2.17
CA GLU A 35 -13.04 -1.07 0.80
C GLU A 35 -12.87 0.15 -0.13
N LYS A 36 -13.15 1.35 0.39
CA LYS A 36 -13.00 2.61 -0.36
C LYS A 36 -11.57 2.88 -0.81
N GLY A 37 -10.58 2.65 0.07
CA GLY A 37 -9.16 2.83 -0.24
C GLY A 37 -8.67 1.80 -1.26
N ARG A 38 -9.07 0.53 -1.11
CA ARG A 38 -8.79 -0.52 -2.12
C ARG A 38 -9.42 -0.22 -3.49
N LYS A 39 -10.68 0.23 -3.52
CA LYS A 39 -11.37 0.65 -4.75
C LYS A 39 -10.69 1.86 -5.40
N CYS A 40 -10.23 2.83 -4.60
CA CYS A 40 -9.45 3.97 -5.08
C CYS A 40 -8.16 3.50 -5.78
N PHE A 41 -7.37 2.65 -5.12
CA PHE A 41 -6.10 2.16 -5.66
C PHE A 41 -6.31 1.31 -6.92
N LEU A 42 -7.22 0.35 -6.88
CA LEU A 42 -7.51 -0.53 -8.01
C LEU A 42 -8.05 0.24 -9.21
N LYS A 43 -8.92 1.24 -9.00
CA LYS A 43 -9.43 2.07 -10.09
C LYS A 43 -8.30 2.78 -10.83
N ILE A 44 -7.33 3.33 -10.11
CA ILE A 44 -6.18 4.02 -10.71
C ILE A 44 -5.25 3.03 -11.42
N ILE A 45 -4.93 1.89 -10.81
CA ILE A 45 -4.05 0.87 -11.41
C ILE A 45 -4.68 0.23 -12.66
N GLN A 46 -5.98 -0.06 -12.62
CA GLN A 46 -6.70 -0.66 -13.74
C GLN A 46 -6.75 0.30 -14.93
N ASP A 47 -7.04 1.58 -14.70
CA ASP A 47 -6.90 2.65 -15.72
C ASP A 47 -5.46 2.83 -16.23
N SER A 48 -4.44 2.38 -15.48
CA SER A 48 -3.03 2.50 -15.88
C SER A 48 -2.55 1.36 -16.77
N THR A 49 -3.33 0.28 -16.90
CA THR A 49 -2.90 -0.96 -17.59
C THR A 49 -2.84 -0.78 -19.12
N ASP A 50 -3.57 0.18 -19.67
CA ASP A 50 -3.56 0.53 -21.11
C ASP A 50 -2.36 1.38 -21.54
N GLY A 51 -1.28 1.42 -20.74
CA GLY A 51 -0.02 2.08 -21.10
C GLY A 51 -0.06 3.61 -21.03
N ASN A 52 -1.22 4.19 -20.73
CA ASN A 52 -1.39 5.61 -20.49
C ASN A 52 -2.24 5.77 -19.23
N VAL A 53 -1.66 6.31 -18.16
CA VAL A 53 -2.44 6.72 -16.98
C VAL A 53 -3.41 7.81 -17.44
N THR A 54 -4.67 7.43 -17.70
CA THR A 54 -5.67 8.40 -18.13
C THR A 54 -5.79 9.47 -17.05
N ILE A 55 -5.40 10.69 -17.42
CA ILE A 55 -5.25 11.84 -16.52
C ILE A 55 -6.55 12.08 -15.72
N GLY A 56 -7.71 11.69 -16.27
CA GLY A 56 -9.03 11.78 -15.63
C GLY A 56 -9.16 11.01 -14.30
N THR A 57 -8.53 9.85 -14.15
CA THR A 57 -8.54 9.10 -12.88
C THR A 57 -7.49 9.66 -11.91
N LEU A 58 -6.40 10.19 -12.45
CA LEU A 58 -5.37 10.94 -11.73
C LEU A 58 -5.88 12.32 -11.24
N PHE A 59 -6.89 12.92 -11.88
CA PHE A 59 -7.56 14.16 -11.46
C PHE A 59 -8.50 13.98 -10.26
N SER A 60 -8.85 12.74 -9.90
CA SER A 60 -9.48 12.45 -8.59
C SER A 60 -8.47 12.55 -7.44
N ILE A 61 -7.18 12.67 -7.78
CA ILE A 61 -6.05 12.84 -6.87
C ILE A 61 -5.71 14.33 -6.81
N SER A 62 -5.18 14.79 -5.69
CA SER A 62 -4.73 16.18 -5.55
C SER A 62 -3.69 16.53 -6.64
N PRO A 63 -3.77 17.71 -7.27
CA PRO A 63 -2.88 18.12 -8.36
C PRO A 63 -1.38 18.04 -7.99
N ASN A 64 -1.05 18.18 -6.71
CA ASN A 64 0.33 18.05 -6.22
C ASN A 64 0.88 16.61 -6.33
N TYR A 65 0.04 15.60 -6.09
CA TYR A 65 0.42 14.19 -6.28
C TYR A 65 0.54 13.85 -7.77
N LEU A 66 -0.33 14.46 -8.60
CA LEU A 66 -0.34 14.33 -10.06
C LEU A 66 1.01 14.71 -10.67
N ILE A 67 1.53 15.88 -10.31
CA ILE A 67 2.84 16.38 -10.77
C ILE A 67 3.96 15.43 -10.29
N LYS A 68 3.88 14.97 -9.04
CA LYS A 68 4.88 14.09 -8.43
C LYS A 68 4.94 12.72 -9.10
N ILE A 69 3.78 12.12 -9.41
CA ILE A 69 3.67 10.83 -10.11
C ILE A 69 4.12 10.96 -11.57
N HIS A 70 3.81 12.08 -12.24
CA HIS A 70 4.24 12.32 -13.61
C HIS A 70 5.76 12.47 -13.73
N ASN A 71 6.37 13.23 -12.81
CA ASN A 71 7.81 13.49 -12.81
C ASN A 71 8.66 12.29 -12.34
N GLU A 72 8.03 11.32 -11.67
CA GLU A 72 8.73 10.13 -11.20
C GLU A 72 9.08 9.19 -12.37
N LYS A 73 10.34 8.78 -12.48
CA LYS A 73 10.76 7.84 -13.55
C LYS A 73 10.53 6.38 -13.16
N ASN A 74 10.54 6.07 -11.86
CA ASN A 74 10.42 4.71 -11.36
C ASN A 74 8.95 4.29 -11.22
N LYS A 75 8.57 3.21 -11.93
CA LYS A 75 7.22 2.62 -11.87
C LYS A 75 6.82 2.23 -10.44
N TYR A 76 7.75 1.72 -9.63
CA TYR A 76 7.47 1.36 -8.24
C TYR A 76 7.11 2.58 -7.39
N ASN A 77 7.85 3.68 -7.53
CA ASN A 77 7.57 4.91 -6.79
C ASN A 77 6.24 5.53 -7.22
N LYS A 78 5.87 5.45 -8.50
CA LYS A 78 4.54 5.87 -8.96
C LYS A 78 3.43 5.12 -8.24
N ILE A 79 3.52 3.79 -8.22
CA ILE A 79 2.54 2.92 -7.55
C ILE A 79 2.51 3.21 -6.04
N LEU A 80 3.68 3.41 -5.43
CA LEU A 80 3.80 3.75 -4.02
C LEU A 80 3.10 5.08 -3.69
N LEU A 81 3.31 6.12 -4.50
CA LEU A 81 2.66 7.44 -4.33
C LEU A 81 1.13 7.36 -4.50
N ILE A 82 0.65 6.54 -5.45
CA ILE A 82 -0.77 6.30 -5.68
C ILE A 82 -1.39 5.57 -4.48
N GLY A 83 -0.73 4.51 -4.01
CA GLY A 83 -1.13 3.79 -2.80
C GLY A 83 -1.13 4.71 -1.59
N ASP A 84 -0.10 5.53 -1.43
CA ASP A 84 0.03 6.47 -0.33
C ASP A 84 -1.15 7.43 -0.24
N PHE A 85 -1.54 8.00 -1.38
CA PHE A 85 -2.68 8.88 -1.47
C PHE A 85 -4.01 8.17 -1.17
N CYS A 86 -4.27 7.02 -1.80
CA CYS A 86 -5.54 6.31 -1.62
C CYS A 86 -5.71 5.71 -0.23
N PHE A 87 -4.62 5.29 0.41
CA PHE A 87 -4.67 4.59 1.68
C PHE A 87 -4.57 5.51 2.90
N ARG A 88 -4.02 6.73 2.78
CA ARG A 88 -4.02 7.75 3.85
C ARG A 88 -5.25 8.65 3.88
N LYS A 89 -6.09 8.65 2.83
CA LYS A 89 -7.26 9.53 2.73
C LYS A 89 -8.42 9.14 3.68
N PHE A 90 -8.23 8.09 4.49
CA PHE A 90 -9.22 7.51 5.40
C PHE A 90 -8.69 7.43 6.82
#